data_AF-A0AAD9MMA1-F1
#
_entry.id   AF-A0AAD9MMA1-F1
#
_cell.length_a   1.000
_cell.length_b   1.000
_cell.length_c   1.000
_cell.angle_alpha   90.00
_cell.angle_beta   90.00
_cell.angle_gamma   90.00
#
_symmetry.space_group_name_H-M   'P 1'
#
loop_
_entity.id
_entity.type
_entity.pdbx_description
1 polymer ?
#
loop_
_entity_poly.entity_id
_entity_poly.type
_entity_poly.pdbx_seq_one_letter_code
_entity_poly.pdbx_strand_id
1 'polypeptide(L)'
;MTSLLAMLKIYLEPRHVANAYRIGKYNKDKRRPILIKLSTYYAIQLVWDKRALIPGPMYLKQAYPENIAIQRRILQQIVNKARSMDQYKEKANLRLNRIVINDRSYTVDNLAELPNVLKASVGCDETDNIVYFYCSQCPLSNFYQAKFSVGGIVFNCLEQAYFYHKAFTTATNPNRPQYCPSPVHLSIRNLENR
;
A
#
# COMPACT_ATOMS: atom_id res chain seq x y z
N MET A 1 32.94 16.72 3.73
CA MET A 1 31.65 16.15 3.25
C MET A 1 30.99 16.94 2.12
N THR A 2 31.55 18.07 1.68
CA THR A 2 31.09 18.88 0.53
C THR A 2 31.20 18.20 -0.85
N SER A 3 32.04 17.16 -0.97
CA SER A 3 32.36 16.50 -2.25
C SER A 3 31.19 15.80 -2.95
N LEU A 4 30.24 15.20 -2.22
CA LEU A 4 29.17 14.41 -2.84
C LEU A 4 28.02 15.27 -3.37
N LEU A 5 27.71 16.37 -2.69
CA LEU A 5 26.70 17.34 -3.14
C LEU A 5 27.22 18.21 -4.30
N ALA A 6 28.52 18.53 -4.29
CA ALA A 6 29.17 19.21 -5.40
C ALA A 6 29.06 18.42 -6.72
N MET A 7 29.10 17.09 -6.66
CA MET A 7 28.87 16.23 -7.84
C MET A 7 27.46 16.30 -8.40
N LEU A 8 26.46 16.64 -7.58
CA LEU A 8 25.06 16.71 -8.02
C LEU A 8 24.72 18.03 -8.73
N LYS A 9 25.66 19.00 -8.78
CA LYS A 9 25.40 20.40 -9.18
C LYS A 9 24.23 21.04 -8.40
N ILE A 10 23.94 20.50 -7.21
CA ILE A 10 22.92 21.04 -6.30
C ILE A 10 23.67 21.79 -5.20
N TYR A 11 23.57 23.11 -5.22
CA TYR A 11 24.11 23.94 -4.16
C TYR A 11 23.18 23.87 -2.94
N LEU A 12 23.59 23.08 -1.94
CA LEU A 12 23.00 23.11 -0.60
C LEU A 12 23.95 23.85 0.33
N GLU A 13 23.45 24.92 0.95
CA GLU A 13 24.16 25.58 2.04
C GLU A 13 24.37 24.60 3.21
N PRO A 14 25.47 24.72 3.97
CA PRO A 14 25.78 23.82 5.09
C PRO A 14 24.64 23.68 6.10
N ARG A 15 23.88 24.76 6.36
CA ARG A 15 22.73 24.75 7.29
C ARG A 15 21.59 23.82 6.87
N HIS A 16 21.51 23.46 5.58
CA HIS A 16 20.49 22.55 5.06
C HIS A 16 20.81 21.07 5.32
N VAL A 17 22.05 20.73 5.68
CA VAL A 17 22.48 19.35 5.94
C VAL A 17 22.69 19.16 7.43
N ALA A 18 21.72 18.54 8.10
CA ALA A 18 21.81 18.26 9.53
C ALA A 18 22.82 17.14 9.82
N ASN A 19 22.82 16.07 9.00
CA ASN A 19 23.74 14.95 9.16
C ASN A 19 23.86 14.16 7.84
N ALA A 20 24.98 13.46 7.63
CA ALA A 20 25.15 12.49 6.57
C ALA A 20 26.02 11.33 7.04
N TYR A 21 25.58 10.09 6.86
CA TYR A 21 26.34 8.92 7.27
C TYR A 21 26.01 7.69 6.41
N ARG A 22 26.90 6.70 6.40
CA ARG A 22 26.67 5.43 5.69
C ARG A 22 25.86 4.48 6.57
N ILE A 23 24.88 3.81 5.97
CA ILE A 23 24.04 2.82 6.66
C ILE A 23 24.42 1.39 6.24
N GLY A 24 24.19 0.42 7.14
CA GLY A 24 24.46 -1.00 6.92
C GLY A 24 25.89 -1.45 7.28
N LYS A 25 26.06 -2.78 7.37
CA LYS A 25 27.35 -3.42 7.66
C LYS A 25 28.33 -3.17 6.51
N TYR A 26 29.61 -2.98 6.85
CA TYR A 26 30.66 -2.86 5.84
C TYR A 26 30.79 -4.15 5.03
N ASN A 27 30.89 -4.00 3.72
CA ASN A 27 31.15 -5.07 2.77
C ASN A 27 32.12 -4.52 1.71
N LYS A 28 33.19 -5.26 1.41
CA LYS A 28 34.24 -4.84 0.48
C LYS A 28 33.74 -4.75 -0.96
N ASP A 29 32.79 -5.61 -1.34
CA ASP A 29 32.31 -5.75 -2.72
C ASP A 29 31.11 -4.85 -3.01
N LYS A 30 30.46 -4.30 -1.97
CA LYS A 30 29.24 -3.49 -2.11
C LYS A 30 29.39 -2.11 -1.49
N ARG A 31 29.10 -1.08 -2.28
CA ARG A 31 29.06 0.31 -1.78
C ARG A 31 27.87 0.48 -0.83
N ARG A 32 28.14 0.95 0.39
CA ARG A 32 27.08 1.26 1.38
C ARG A 32 26.27 2.49 0.98
N PRO A 33 24.93 2.48 1.14
CA PRO A 33 24.12 3.66 0.93
C PRO A 33 24.50 4.76 1.94
N ILE A 34 24.30 6.02 1.53
CA ILE A 34 24.50 7.19 2.38
C ILE A 34 23.11 7.73 2.72
N LEU A 35 22.80 7.81 4.01
CA LEU A 35 21.62 8.51 4.50
C LEU A 35 22.00 9.96 4.77
N ILE A 36 21.30 10.88 4.12
CA ILE A 36 21.48 12.32 4.30
C ILE A 36 20.22 12.86 4.99
N LYS A 37 20.39 13.40 6.19
CA LYS A 37 19.33 14.09 6.93
C LYS A 37 19.43 15.58 6.59
N LEU A 38 18.40 16.09 5.93
CA LEU A 38 18.26 17.50 5.60
C LEU A 38 17.47 18.22 6.71
N SER A 39 17.86 19.45 7.03
CA SER A 39 17.29 20.23 8.13
C SER A 39 15.89 20.76 7.82
N THR A 40 15.59 21.02 6.53
CA THR A 40 14.36 21.67 6.10
C THR A 40 13.67 20.89 4.98
N TYR A 41 12.34 21.01 4.91
CA TYR A 41 11.54 20.42 3.85
C TYR A 41 11.88 21.00 2.47
N TYR A 42 12.17 22.31 2.41
CA TYR A 42 12.62 22.99 1.20
C TYR A 42 13.88 22.33 0.59
N ALA A 43 14.88 22.01 1.42
CA ALA A 43 16.09 21.35 0.95
C ALA A 43 15.80 19.94 0.39
N ILE A 44 14.86 19.21 1.01
CA ILE A 44 14.42 17.90 0.53
C ILE A 44 13.79 18.04 -0.86
N GLN A 45 12.86 18.99 -1.04
CA GLN A 45 12.23 19.23 -2.33
C GLN A 45 13.24 19.64 -3.40
N LEU A 46 14.14 20.58 -3.08
CA LEU A 46 15.18 21.04 -4.00
C LEU A 46 16.04 19.87 -4.50
N VAL A 47 16.46 18.98 -3.60
CA VAL A 47 17.22 17.77 -3.98
C VAL A 47 16.38 16.84 -4.83
N TRP A 48 15.11 16.65 -4.47
CA TRP A 48 14.22 15.74 -5.17
C TRP A 48 13.91 16.22 -6.60
N ASP A 49 13.70 17.50 -6.81
CA ASP A 49 13.40 18.09 -8.12
C ASP A 49 14.61 18.01 -9.05
N LYS A 50 15.82 18.12 -8.50
CA LYS A 50 17.08 18.02 -9.25
C LYS A 50 17.62 16.59 -9.36
N ARG A 51 16.89 15.57 -8.90
CA ARG A 51 17.35 14.16 -8.89
C ARG A 51 17.72 13.61 -10.27
N ALA A 52 17.16 14.18 -11.36
CA ALA A 52 17.48 13.77 -12.73
C ALA A 52 18.89 14.21 -13.17
N LEU A 53 19.50 15.17 -12.48
CA LEU A 53 20.84 15.69 -12.80
C LEU A 53 21.96 14.86 -12.18
N ILE A 54 21.64 13.79 -11.47
CA ILE A 54 22.59 12.97 -10.73
C ILE A 54 23.37 12.11 -11.71
N PRO A 55 24.70 12.27 -11.79
CA PRO A 55 25.50 11.53 -12.75
C PRO A 55 25.68 10.07 -12.34
N GLY A 56 25.74 9.18 -13.34
CA GLY A 56 26.11 7.79 -13.17
C GLY A 56 24.99 6.87 -12.64
N PRO A 57 25.33 5.66 -12.18
CA PRO A 57 24.36 4.64 -11.75
C PRO A 57 23.79 4.90 -10.33
N MET A 58 23.92 6.14 -9.83
CA MET A 58 23.41 6.50 -8.50
C MET A 58 21.92 6.77 -8.58
N TYR A 59 21.18 6.31 -7.57
CA TYR A 59 19.76 6.62 -7.44
C TYR A 59 19.50 7.28 -6.08
N LEU A 60 18.56 8.22 -6.06
CA LEU A 60 18.01 8.77 -4.83
C LEU A 60 16.75 8.02 -4.44
N LYS A 61 16.66 7.65 -3.17
CA LYS A 61 15.45 7.10 -2.57
C LYS A 61 15.13 7.87 -1.30
N GLN A 62 13.89 8.34 -1.18
CA GLN A 62 13.44 8.97 0.05
C GLN A 62 13.28 7.90 1.14
N ALA A 63 13.90 8.12 2.29
CA ALA A 63 13.70 7.28 3.47
C ALA A 63 12.41 7.71 4.16
N TYR A 64 11.46 6.79 4.29
CA TYR A 64 10.20 7.02 4.99
C TYR A 64 10.17 6.23 6.30
N PRO A 65 9.45 6.71 7.32
CA PRO A 65 9.04 5.90 8.45
C PRO A 65 8.30 4.63 7.98
N GLU A 66 8.36 3.57 8.78
CA GLU A 66 7.85 2.25 8.40
C GLU A 66 6.35 2.25 8.05
N ASN A 67 5.52 2.92 8.85
CA ASN A 67 4.09 3.07 8.59
C ASN A 67 3.82 3.74 7.22
N ILE A 68 4.56 4.80 6.89
CA ILE A 68 4.45 5.47 5.59
C ILE A 68 4.98 4.57 4.46
N ALA A 69 6.04 3.80 4.70
CA ALA A 69 6.57 2.87 3.71
C ALA A 69 5.55 1.76 3.36
N ILE A 70 4.81 1.26 4.35
CA ILE A 70 3.73 0.28 4.16
C ILE A 70 2.60 0.90 3.32
N GLN A 71 2.12 2.09 3.71
CA GLN A 71 1.07 2.80 2.98
C GLN A 71 1.45 3.05 1.52
N ARG A 72 2.68 3.53 1.28
CA ARG A 72 3.21 3.74 -0.07
C ARG A 72 3.29 2.46 -0.90
N ARG A 73 3.57 1.30 -0.28
CA ARG A 73 3.60 0.01 -0.98
C ARG A 73 2.23 -0.34 -1.55
N ILE A 74 1.17 -0.16 -0.75
CA ILE A 74 -0.22 -0.37 -1.17
C ILE A 74 -0.57 0.58 -2.33
N LEU A 75 -0.30 1.88 -2.15
CA LEU A 75 -0.55 2.88 -3.18
C LEU A 75 0.22 2.62 -4.48
N GLN A 76 1.45 2.10 -4.39
CA GLN A 76 2.25 1.76 -5.56
C GLN A 76 1.65 0.61 -6.38
N GLN A 77 1.03 -0.39 -5.74
CA GLN A 77 0.34 -1.47 -6.44
C GLN A 77 -0.81 -0.93 -7.30
N ILE A 78 -1.58 0.00 -6.75
CA ILE A 78 -2.70 0.66 -7.44
C ILE A 78 -2.19 1.49 -8.62
N VAL A 79 -1.12 2.27 -8.43
CA VAL A 79 -0.52 3.07 -9.50
C VAL A 79 0.03 2.19 -10.61
N ASN A 80 0.65 1.06 -10.28
CA ASN A 80 1.16 0.13 -11.30
C ASN A 80 0.01 -0.47 -12.13
N LYS A 81 -1.11 -0.86 -11.49
CA LYS A 81 -2.31 -1.35 -12.20
C LYS A 81 -2.98 -0.26 -13.02
N ALA A 82 -3.07 0.96 -12.50
CA ALA A 82 -3.58 2.10 -13.26
C ALA A 82 -2.69 2.37 -14.48
N ARG A 83 -1.36 2.25 -14.34
CA ARG A 83 -0.42 2.44 -15.45
C ARG A 83 -0.45 1.35 -16.52
N SER A 84 -0.94 0.15 -16.19
CA SER A 84 -1.16 -0.89 -17.20
C SER A 84 -2.46 -0.70 -17.99
N MET A 85 -3.33 0.22 -17.59
CA MET A 85 -4.58 0.53 -18.29
C MET A 85 -4.39 1.79 -19.15
N ASP A 86 -4.75 1.72 -20.44
CA ASP A 86 -4.57 2.84 -21.37
C ASP A 86 -5.29 4.12 -20.91
N GLN A 87 -6.45 3.97 -20.25
CA GLN A 87 -7.23 5.10 -19.72
C GLN A 87 -6.48 5.93 -18.66
N TYR A 88 -5.61 5.31 -17.86
CA TYR A 88 -4.97 5.96 -16.70
C TYR A 88 -3.44 6.07 -16.81
N LYS A 89 -2.84 5.50 -17.86
CA LYS A 89 -1.38 5.37 -18.05
C LYS A 89 -0.60 6.64 -17.78
N GLU A 90 -1.03 7.76 -18.34
CA GLU A 90 -0.34 9.04 -18.23
C GLU A 90 -0.81 9.89 -17.04
N LYS A 91 -1.98 9.56 -16.49
CA LYS A 91 -2.66 10.36 -15.45
C LYS A 91 -2.40 9.84 -14.04
N ALA A 92 -1.94 8.60 -13.89
CA ALA A 92 -1.70 7.96 -12.60
C ALA A 92 -0.28 8.26 -12.06
N ASN A 93 -0.22 9.07 -11.00
CA ASN A 93 1.03 9.49 -10.38
C ASN A 93 1.01 9.32 -8.85
N LEU A 94 2.05 8.70 -8.30
CA LEU A 94 2.28 8.68 -6.86
C LEU A 94 3.02 9.94 -6.44
N ARG A 95 2.38 10.83 -5.67
CA ARG A 95 2.97 12.07 -5.15
C ARG A 95 2.93 12.04 -3.63
N LEU A 96 4.09 12.03 -2.97
CA LEU A 96 4.16 11.84 -1.51
C LEU A 96 3.31 10.61 -1.13
N ASN A 97 2.53 10.66 -0.06
CA ASN A 97 1.72 9.55 0.43
C ASN A 97 0.29 9.52 -0.15
N ARG A 98 0.12 9.95 -1.40
CA ARG A 98 -1.15 9.94 -2.12
C ARG A 98 -0.95 9.63 -3.60
N ILE A 99 -1.97 9.03 -4.20
CA ILE A 99 -2.04 8.82 -5.64
C ILE A 99 -2.92 9.91 -6.25
N VAL A 100 -2.56 10.38 -7.43
CA VAL A 100 -3.36 11.33 -8.21
C VAL A 100 -3.75 10.61 -9.49
N ILE A 101 -5.06 10.50 -9.75
CA ILE A 101 -5.64 9.87 -10.94
C ILE A 101 -6.77 10.79 -11.43
N ASN A 102 -6.71 11.24 -12.69
CA ASN A 102 -7.69 12.17 -13.27
C ASN A 102 -7.97 13.38 -12.36
N ASP A 103 -6.90 14.02 -11.87
CA ASP A 103 -6.93 15.19 -10.99
C ASP A 103 -7.59 14.99 -9.62
N ARG A 104 -8.01 13.75 -9.28
CA ARG A 104 -8.46 13.37 -7.95
C ARG A 104 -7.33 12.73 -7.16
N SER A 105 -7.27 13.05 -5.87
CA SER A 105 -6.24 12.51 -4.97
C SER A 105 -6.81 11.46 -4.03
N TYR A 106 -6.13 10.33 -3.94
CA TYR A 106 -6.49 9.24 -3.02
C TYR A 106 -5.35 8.93 -2.06
N THR A 107 -5.68 8.80 -0.78
CA THR A 107 -4.84 8.27 0.29
C THR A 107 -5.27 6.85 0.63
N VAL A 108 -4.60 6.21 1.60
CA VAL A 108 -5.02 4.89 2.08
C VAL A 108 -6.41 4.94 2.74
N ASP A 109 -6.79 6.09 3.29
CA ASP A 109 -8.04 6.26 4.04
C ASP A 109 -9.28 6.38 3.14
N ASN A 110 -9.12 6.83 1.88
CA ASN A 110 -10.24 7.03 0.94
C ASN A 110 -10.14 6.13 -0.30
N LEU A 111 -9.46 4.97 -0.20
CA LEU A 111 -9.36 4.00 -1.29
C LEU A 111 -10.74 3.46 -1.74
N ALA A 112 -11.76 3.57 -0.90
CA ALA A 112 -13.14 3.22 -1.23
C ALA A 112 -13.74 4.09 -2.38
N GLU A 113 -13.20 5.29 -2.59
CA GLU A 113 -13.64 6.22 -3.64
C GLU A 113 -12.96 5.98 -5.00
N LEU A 114 -12.05 5.01 -5.08
CA LEU A 114 -11.38 4.68 -6.34
C LEU A 114 -12.39 4.22 -7.40
N PRO A 115 -12.11 4.44 -8.70
CA PRO A 115 -12.87 3.81 -9.77
C PRO A 115 -12.93 2.29 -9.57
N ASN A 116 -14.10 1.67 -9.78
CA ASN A 116 -14.32 0.24 -9.52
C ASN A 116 -13.26 -0.66 -10.18
N VAL A 117 -12.84 -0.32 -11.40
CA VAL A 117 -11.78 -1.04 -12.15
C VAL A 117 -10.44 -1.11 -11.39
N LEU A 118 -10.16 -0.11 -10.55
CA LEU A 118 -8.97 -0.02 -9.70
C LEU A 118 -9.20 -0.52 -8.26
N LYS A 119 -10.45 -0.64 -7.79
CA LYS A 119 -10.73 -1.21 -6.46
C LYS A 119 -10.22 -2.65 -6.35
N ALA A 120 -10.30 -3.41 -7.44
CA ALA A 120 -9.78 -4.78 -7.49
C ALA A 120 -8.26 -4.87 -7.18
N SER A 121 -7.46 -3.81 -7.42
CA SER A 121 -6.03 -3.81 -6.97
C SER A 121 -5.85 -3.66 -5.47
N VAL A 122 -6.85 -3.14 -4.75
CA VAL A 122 -6.84 -2.99 -3.29
C VAL A 122 -7.31 -4.29 -2.62
N GLY A 123 -7.52 -5.34 -3.43
CA GLY A 123 -8.06 -6.60 -2.99
C GLY A 123 -9.54 -6.50 -2.65
N CYS A 124 -10.30 -5.69 -3.40
CA CYS A 124 -11.74 -5.63 -3.28
C CYS A 124 -12.38 -5.51 -4.67
N ASP A 125 -13.09 -6.54 -5.14
CA ASP A 125 -13.75 -6.57 -6.47
C ASP A 125 -15.26 -6.77 -6.29
N GLU A 126 -16.07 -6.30 -7.24
CA GLU A 126 -17.52 -6.43 -7.21
C GLU A 126 -18.05 -6.91 -8.56
N THR A 127 -18.59 -8.12 -8.59
CA THR A 127 -19.14 -8.76 -9.79
C THR A 127 -20.46 -9.42 -9.43
N ASP A 128 -21.52 -9.20 -10.22
CA ASP A 128 -22.82 -9.86 -10.03
C ASP A 128 -23.43 -9.71 -8.61
N ASN A 129 -23.31 -8.52 -8.01
CA ASN A 129 -23.68 -8.21 -6.61
C ASN A 129 -22.90 -9.02 -5.55
N ILE A 130 -21.77 -9.62 -5.92
CA ILE A 130 -20.84 -10.30 -5.03
C ILE A 130 -19.62 -9.42 -4.84
N VAL A 131 -19.35 -9.03 -3.59
CA VAL A 131 -18.12 -8.31 -3.22
C VAL A 131 -17.06 -9.30 -2.76
N TYR A 132 -15.95 -9.36 -3.48
CA TYR A 132 -14.80 -10.20 -3.18
C TYR A 132 -13.76 -9.41 -2.40
N PHE A 133 -13.25 -9.97 -1.31
CA PHE A 133 -12.21 -9.36 -0.47
C PHE A 133 -10.94 -10.23 -0.53
N TYR A 134 -9.91 -9.78 -1.24
CA TYR A 134 -8.65 -10.50 -1.48
C TYR A 134 -7.49 -10.09 -0.58
N CYS A 135 -7.59 -8.97 0.16
CA CYS A 135 -6.52 -8.51 1.02
C CYS A 135 -6.89 -8.58 2.50
N SER A 136 -5.94 -9.00 3.35
CA SER A 136 -6.08 -9.02 4.82
C SER A 136 -6.34 -7.65 5.45
N GLN A 137 -6.20 -6.58 4.65
CA GLN A 137 -6.46 -5.20 5.06
C GLN A 137 -7.84 -4.68 4.61
N CYS A 138 -8.62 -5.44 3.83
CA CYS A 138 -9.95 -4.97 3.44
C CYS A 138 -10.91 -5.18 4.65
N PRO A 139 -11.76 -4.21 5.01
CA PRO A 139 -12.57 -4.23 6.24
C PRO A 139 -13.43 -5.47 6.49
N LEU A 140 -13.77 -6.20 5.42
CA LEU A 140 -14.60 -7.40 5.44
C LEU A 140 -13.81 -8.65 5.05
N SER A 141 -12.48 -8.58 4.96
CA SER A 141 -11.64 -9.77 4.90
C SER A 141 -11.74 -10.55 6.20
N ASN A 142 -11.76 -11.87 6.13
CA ASN A 142 -11.71 -12.75 7.31
C ASN A 142 -10.52 -12.43 8.23
N PHE A 143 -9.43 -11.90 7.66
CA PHE A 143 -8.20 -11.57 8.38
C PHE A 143 -8.14 -10.14 8.90
N TYR A 144 -9.11 -9.28 8.57
CA TYR A 144 -9.11 -7.90 9.04
C TYR A 144 -9.82 -7.79 10.38
N GLN A 145 -9.09 -7.28 11.38
CA GLN A 145 -9.66 -7.02 12.70
C GLN A 145 -10.38 -5.67 12.69
N ALA A 146 -11.69 -5.70 12.44
CA ALA A 146 -12.58 -4.55 12.60
C ALA A 146 -13.72 -4.91 13.57
N LYS A 147 -13.92 -4.06 14.58
CA LYS A 147 -15.06 -4.21 15.48
C LYS A 147 -16.32 -3.71 14.78
N PHE A 148 -17.34 -4.57 14.68
CA PHE A 148 -18.67 -4.20 14.21
C PHE A 148 -19.73 -4.94 15.02
N SER A 149 -20.98 -4.49 14.97
CA SER A 149 -22.08 -5.09 15.72
C SER A 149 -23.23 -5.55 14.82
N VAL A 150 -23.74 -6.77 15.04
CA VAL A 150 -24.95 -7.29 14.40
C VAL A 150 -25.90 -7.76 15.50
N GLY A 151 -27.12 -7.20 15.53
CA GLY A 151 -28.10 -7.55 16.58
C GLY A 151 -27.63 -7.28 18.01
N GLY A 152 -26.79 -6.25 18.23
CA GLY A 152 -26.23 -5.92 19.54
C GLY A 152 -24.99 -6.74 19.96
N ILE A 153 -24.57 -7.74 19.17
CA ILE A 153 -23.37 -8.54 19.44
C ILE A 153 -22.19 -7.94 18.69
N VAL A 154 -21.09 -7.69 19.39
CA VAL A 154 -19.86 -7.12 18.81
C VAL A 154 -18.93 -8.25 18.35
N PHE A 155 -18.52 -8.20 17.09
CA PHE A 155 -17.57 -9.12 16.47
C PHE A 155 -16.27 -8.40 16.15
N ASN A 156 -15.13 -9.10 16.22
CA ASN A 156 -13.83 -8.51 15.88
C ASN A 156 -13.44 -8.69 14.41
N CYS A 157 -14.10 -9.58 13.68
CA CYS A 157 -13.92 -9.77 12.24
C CYS A 157 -15.15 -10.47 11.63
N LEU A 158 -15.23 -10.46 10.29
CA LEU A 158 -16.36 -11.05 9.56
C LEU A 158 -16.47 -12.55 9.80
N GLU A 159 -15.33 -13.24 9.90
CA GLU A 159 -15.28 -14.69 10.13
C GLU A 159 -15.90 -15.08 11.47
N GLN A 160 -15.69 -14.29 12.54
CA GLN A 160 -16.35 -14.51 13.83
C GLN A 160 -17.87 -14.39 13.72
N ALA A 161 -18.37 -13.37 13.01
CA ALA A 161 -19.80 -13.20 12.79
C ALA A 161 -20.38 -14.36 11.97
N TYR A 162 -19.67 -14.81 10.92
CA TYR A 162 -20.07 -15.95 10.10
C TYR A 162 -20.18 -17.24 10.93
N PHE A 163 -19.16 -17.56 11.73
CA PHE A 163 -19.19 -18.75 12.59
C PHE A 163 -20.26 -18.65 13.67
N TYR A 164 -20.50 -17.47 14.24
CA TYR A 164 -21.59 -17.23 15.17
C TYR A 164 -22.96 -17.53 14.55
N HIS A 165 -23.24 -16.97 13.36
CA HIS A 165 -24.50 -17.23 12.66
C HIS A 165 -24.66 -18.69 12.26
N LYS A 166 -23.58 -19.34 11.83
CA LYS A 166 -23.58 -20.78 11.52
C LYS A 166 -23.94 -21.60 12.76
N ALA A 167 -23.31 -21.34 13.90
CA ALA A 167 -23.57 -22.03 15.17
C ALA A 167 -25.00 -21.79 15.68
N PHE A 168 -25.49 -20.54 15.61
CA PHE A 168 -26.84 -20.18 16.01
C PHE A 168 -27.90 -20.91 15.16
N THR A 169 -27.70 -20.91 13.84
CA THR A 169 -28.62 -21.60 12.91
C THR A 169 -28.68 -23.10 13.19
N THR A 170 -27.54 -23.74 13.45
CA THR A 170 -27.51 -25.18 13.81
C THR A 170 -28.18 -25.48 15.15
N ALA A 171 -28.07 -24.59 16.15
CA ALA A 171 -28.69 -24.80 17.46
C ALA A 171 -30.22 -24.70 17.40
N THR A 172 -30.75 -23.80 16.57
CA THR A 172 -32.21 -23.58 16.46
C THR A 172 -32.95 -24.63 15.63
N ASN A 173 -32.26 -25.44 14.82
CA ASN A 173 -32.91 -26.41 13.95
C ASN A 173 -32.06 -27.69 13.79
N PRO A 174 -32.03 -28.56 14.82
CA PRO A 174 -31.16 -29.74 14.86
C PRO A 174 -31.53 -30.81 13.82
N ASN A 175 -32.76 -30.78 13.29
CA ASN A 175 -33.26 -31.72 12.29
C ASN A 175 -33.02 -31.25 10.86
N ARG A 176 -32.48 -30.05 10.65
CA ARG A 176 -32.08 -29.61 9.31
C ARG A 176 -30.85 -30.45 8.95
N PRO A 177 -30.87 -31.22 7.83
CA PRO A 177 -29.68 -31.94 7.41
C PRO A 177 -28.53 -30.94 7.36
N GLN A 178 -27.38 -31.32 7.93
CA GLN A 178 -26.14 -30.58 7.76
C GLN A 178 -25.81 -30.60 6.26
N TYR A 179 -26.44 -29.72 5.50
CA TYR A 179 -25.77 -29.11 4.40
C TYR A 179 -24.63 -28.36 5.06
N CYS A 180 -23.43 -28.97 5.10
CA CYS A 180 -22.29 -28.20 4.66
C CYS A 180 -22.81 -27.46 3.44
N PRO A 181 -22.98 -26.12 3.45
CA PRO A 181 -23.12 -25.44 2.19
C PRO A 181 -21.93 -25.98 1.40
N SER A 182 -22.19 -26.72 0.31
CA SER A 182 -21.16 -27.07 -0.65
C SER A 182 -20.33 -25.80 -0.73
N PRO A 183 -19.03 -25.84 -0.35
CA PRO A 183 -18.27 -24.63 -0.11
C PRO A 183 -18.68 -23.69 -1.21
N VAL A 184 -19.29 -22.54 -0.89
CA VAL A 184 -19.44 -21.48 -1.90
C VAL A 184 -18.06 -21.47 -2.50
N HIS A 185 -17.96 -21.87 -3.78
CA HIS A 185 -16.72 -22.38 -4.34
C HIS A 185 -15.80 -21.16 -4.49
N LEU A 186 -15.27 -20.69 -3.36
CA LEU A 186 -14.18 -19.76 -3.22
C LEU A 186 -12.98 -20.61 -3.57
N SER A 187 -12.84 -20.83 -4.88
CA SER A 187 -11.59 -21.26 -5.46
C SER A 187 -10.61 -20.12 -5.22
N ILE A 188 -9.97 -20.14 -4.06
CA ILE A 188 -8.72 -19.44 -3.85
C ILE A 188 -7.70 -20.24 -4.63
N ARG A 189 -7.57 -19.96 -5.93
CA ARG A 189 -6.36 -20.34 -6.65
C ARG A 189 -5.27 -19.40 -6.13
N ASN A 190 -4.33 -19.95 -5.37
CA ASN A 190 -3.03 -19.33 -5.24
C ASN A 190 -2.45 -19.26 -6.65
N LEU A 191 -2.54 -18.10 -7.30
CA LEU A 191 -1.69 -17.77 -8.44
C LEU A 191 -0.31 -17.41 -7.89
N GLU A 192 0.37 -18.41 -7.34
CA GLU A 192 1.83 -18.39 -7.32
C GLU A 192 2.28 -18.82 -8.73
N ASN A 193 3.07 -17.94 -9.36
CA ASN A 193 3.60 -17.99 -10.72
C ASN A 193 2.65 -17.46 -11.82
N ARG A 194 2.75 -16.15 -12.07
CA ARG A 194 3.09 -15.56 -13.39
C ARG A 194 3.60 -14.13 -13.22
#